data_AF-A0A9E3AL69-F1
#
_entry.id   AF-A0A9E3AL69-F1
#
_cell.length_a   1.000
_cell.length_b   1.000
_cell.length_c   1.000
_cell.angle_alpha   90.00
_cell.angle_beta   90.00
_cell.angle_gamma   90.00
#
_symmetry.space_group_name_H-M   'P 1'
#
loop_
_entity.id
_entity.type
_entity.pdbx_description
1 polymer ?
#
loop_
_entity_poly.entity_id
_entity_poly.type
_entity_poly.pdbx_seq_one_letter_code
_entity_poly.pdbx_strand_id
1 'polypeptide(L)'
;MDDPFEALLLAAQSGPLDDPPWRAFVSDLRRALGGNFANLIFRRAGAAPSEGIMVRDPAPLSDRLRPLYAERFFAADPIPYFEMTPG
;
A
#
# COMPACT_ATOMS: atom_id res chain seq x y z
N MET A 1 -15.07 -13.86 18.42
CA MET A 1 -13.64 -14.10 18.68
C MET A 1 -12.98 -13.48 17.48
N ASP A 2 -12.43 -12.27 17.62
CA ASP A 2 -11.93 -11.52 16.48
C ASP A 2 -10.44 -11.85 16.34
N ASP A 3 -10.14 -12.95 15.65
CA ASP A 3 -8.77 -13.22 15.23
C ASP A 3 -8.39 -12.20 14.13
N PRO A 4 -7.38 -11.33 14.38
CA PRO A 4 -6.93 -10.36 13.37
C PRO A 4 -6.53 -11.01 12.04
N PHE A 5 -6.08 -12.26 12.08
CA PHE A 5 -5.73 -13.00 10.87
C PHE A 5 -6.98 -13.44 10.09
N GLU A 6 -8.02 -13.92 10.77
CA GLU A 6 -9.30 -14.27 10.15
C GLU A 6 -9.96 -13.03 9.50
N ALA A 7 -9.93 -11.88 10.18
CA ALA A 7 -10.41 -10.62 9.62
C ALA A 7 -9.66 -10.23 8.33
N LEU A 8 -8.33 -10.42 8.32
CA LEU A 8 -7.52 -10.14 7.13
C LEU A 8 -7.83 -11.09 5.98
N LEU A 9 -8.08 -12.38 6.24
CA LEU A 9 -8.49 -13.35 5.23
C LEU A 9 -9.85 -13.01 4.62
N LEU A 10 -10.81 -12.59 5.45
CA LEU A 10 -12.13 -12.15 4.99
C LEU A 10 -12.03 -10.88 4.12
N ALA A 11 -11.18 -9.93 4.50
CA ALA A 11 -10.91 -8.73 3.72
C ALA A 11 -10.22 -9.07 2.38
N ALA A 12 -9.29 -10.04 2.37
CA ALA A 12 -8.67 -10.52 1.14
C ALA A 12 -9.69 -11.22 0.21
N GLN A 13 -10.59 -12.04 0.77
CA GLN A 13 -11.62 -12.72 0.00
C GLN A 13 -12.64 -11.75 -0.60
N SER A 14 -13.03 -10.73 0.17
CA SER A 14 -14.03 -9.73 -0.23
C SER A 14 -13.44 -8.60 -1.06
N GLY A 15 -12.12 -8.49 -1.14
CA GLY A 15 -11.40 -7.38 -1.77
C GLY A 15 -11.87 -6.99 -3.17
N PRO A 16 -12.15 -7.92 -4.12
CA PRO A 16 -12.69 -7.57 -5.43
C PRO A 16 -14.05 -6.86 -5.41
N LEU A 17 -14.81 -7.01 -4.32
CA LEU A 17 -16.16 -6.47 -4.14
C LEU A 17 -16.18 -5.11 -3.41
N ASP A 18 -15.05 -4.68 -2.84
CA ASP A 18 -14.93 -3.37 -2.21
C ASP A 18 -15.11 -2.23 -3.24
N ASP A 19 -15.53 -1.05 -2.77
CA ASP A 19 -15.52 0.19 -3.56
C ASP A 19 -14.68 1.28 -2.85
N PRO A 20 -13.47 1.60 -3.33
CA PRO A 20 -12.74 0.94 -4.43
C PRO A 20 -12.23 -0.47 -4.06
N PRO A 21 -11.99 -1.37 -5.04
CA PRO A 21 -11.53 -2.73 -4.78
C PRO A 21 -10.27 -2.79 -3.93
N TRP A 22 -10.21 -3.79 -3.04
CA TRP A 22 -9.08 -4.12 -2.16
C TRP A 22 -8.73 -3.08 -1.10
N ARG A 23 -9.56 -2.04 -0.94
CA ARG A 23 -9.29 -0.96 -0.01
C ARG A 23 -9.26 -1.46 1.44
N ALA A 24 -10.23 -2.28 1.85
CA ALA A 24 -10.29 -2.77 3.23
C ALA A 24 -9.06 -3.63 3.53
N PHE A 25 -8.77 -4.59 2.64
CA PHE A 25 -7.61 -5.47 2.76
C PHE A 25 -6.29 -4.70 2.94
N VAL A 26 -6.01 -3.71 2.08
CA VAL A 26 -4.76 -2.94 2.17
C VAL A 26 -4.67 -2.15 3.47
N SER A 27 -5.80 -1.62 3.97
CA SER A 27 -5.82 -0.88 5.24
C SER A 27 -5.63 -1.80 6.45
N ASP A 28 -6.28 -2.95 6.46
CA ASP A 28 -6.19 -3.91 7.56
C ASP A 28 -4.84 -4.59 7.59
N LEU A 29 -4.25 -4.91 6.44
CA LEU A 29 -2.86 -5.39 6.34
C LEU A 29 -1.88 -4.39 6.97
N ARG A 30 -2.02 -3.10 6.63
CA ARG A 30 -1.17 -2.06 7.20
C ARG A 30 -1.28 -2.02 8.72
N ARG A 31 -2.51 -2.05 9.25
CA ARG A 31 -2.77 -2.01 10.70
C ARG A 31 -2.21 -3.25 11.40
N ALA A 32 -2.44 -4.43 10.84
CA ALA A 32 -1.97 -5.70 11.40
C ALA A 32 -0.44 -5.76 11.50
N LEU A 33 0.27 -5.18 10.53
CA LEU A 33 1.74 -5.13 10.51
C LEU A 33 2.32 -3.93 11.26
N GLY A 34 1.50 -3.04 11.82
CA GLY A 34 1.97 -1.80 12.45
C GLY A 34 2.66 -0.85 11.46
N GLY A 35 2.32 -0.94 10.17
CA GLY A 35 2.96 -0.17 9.11
C GLY A 35 2.44 1.26 8.98
N ASN A 36 3.29 2.13 8.46
CA ASN A 36 2.91 3.51 8.10
C ASN A 36 2.45 3.64 6.64
N PHE A 37 2.60 2.59 5.85
CA PHE A 37 2.20 2.56 4.45
C PHE A 37 1.98 1.10 4.02
N ALA A 38 0.97 0.86 3.21
CA ALA A 38 0.82 -0.38 2.46
C ALA A 38 0.26 -0.08 1.06
N ASN A 39 0.66 -0.89 0.09
CA ASN A 39 0.08 -0.87 -1.25
C ASN A 39 -0.09 -2.28 -1.82
N LEU A 40 -1.00 -2.40 -2.78
CA LEU A 40 -1.23 -3.58 -3.59
C LEU A 40 -1.19 -3.15 -5.06
N ILE A 41 -0.37 -3.82 -5.86
CA ILE A 41 -0.15 -3.48 -7.27
C ILE A 41 -0.60 -4.66 -8.13
N PHE A 42 -1.58 -4.42 -9.00
CA PHE A 42 -1.96 -5.36 -10.05
C PHE A 42 -1.24 -4.98 -11.34
N ARG A 43 -0.41 -5.89 -11.84
CA ARG A 43 0.34 -5.67 -13.08
C ARG A 43 0.40 -6.96 -13.89
N ARG A 44 0.29 -6.84 -15.22
CA ARG A 44 0.50 -7.96 -16.14
C ARG A 44 1.97 -8.39 -16.14
N ALA A 45 2.23 -9.67 -16.32
CA ALA A 45 3.60 -10.15 -16.51
C ALA A 45 4.25 -9.44 -17.71
N GLY A 46 5.47 -8.94 -17.53
CA GLY A 46 6.24 -8.22 -18.56
C GLY A 46 5.88 -6.74 -18.77
N ALA A 47 4.84 -6.21 -18.11
CA ALA A 47 4.48 -4.79 -18.20
C ALA A 47 5.44 -3.89 -17.40
N ALA A 48 5.61 -2.63 -17.83
CA ALA A 48 6.47 -1.68 -17.13
C ALA A 48 5.91 -1.37 -15.72
N PRO A 49 6.76 -1.01 -14.72
CA PRO A 49 6.29 -0.70 -13.36
C PRO A 49 5.21 0.40 -13.33
N SER A 50 5.25 1.35 -14.27
CA SER A 50 4.29 2.44 -14.42
C SER A 50 2.92 2.01 -14.95
N GLU A 51 2.78 0.77 -15.45
CA GLU A 51 1.55 0.27 -16.12
C GLU A 51 0.65 -0.57 -15.20
N GLY A 52 0.89 -0.53 -13.88
CA GLY A 52 0.10 -1.24 -12.88
C GLY A 52 -1.06 -0.40 -12.30
N ILE A 53 -2.10 -1.08 -11.85
CA ILE A 53 -3.14 -0.48 -11.00
C ILE A 53 -2.68 -0.59 -9.55
N MET A 54 -2.61 0.53 -8.83
CA MET A 54 -2.15 0.58 -7.45
C MET A 54 -3.27 0.98 -6.49
N VAL A 55 -3.51 0.14 -5.48
CA VAL A 55 -4.30 0.48 -4.29
C VAL A 55 -3.31 0.80 -3.17
N ARG A 56 -3.50 1.92 -2.47
CA ARG A 56 -2.57 2.37 -1.41
C ARG A 56 -3.33 2.87 -0.20
N ASP A 57 -2.86 2.51 0.99
CA ASP A 57 -3.30 3.07 2.27
C ASP A 57 -2.07 3.65 2.98
N PRO A 58 -1.78 4.96 2.82
CA PRO A 58 -0.81 5.63 3.67
C PRO A 58 -1.44 5.88 5.05
N ALA A 59 -0.67 5.66 6.12
CA ALA A 59 -1.02 6.25 7.40
C ALA A 59 -1.03 7.78 7.25
N PRO A 60 -1.85 8.49 8.06
CA PRO A 60 -1.82 9.95 8.07
C PRO A 60 -0.41 10.43 8.41
N LEU A 61 0.30 10.95 7.40
CA LEU A 61 1.49 11.75 7.64
C LEU A 61 1.05 13.03 8.34
N SER A 62 1.76 13.43 9.38
CA SER A 62 1.49 14.73 10.00
C SER A 62 1.61 15.83 8.95
N ASP A 63 0.77 16.86 9.07
CA ASP A 63 0.76 18.00 8.13
C ASP A 63 2.12 18.70 8.04
N ARG A 64 2.96 18.51 9.06
CA ARG A 64 4.35 18.98 9.08
C ARG A 64 5.31 18.12 8.27
N LEU A 65 5.16 16.79 8.29
CA LEU A 65 6.09 15.87 7.63
C LEU A 65 5.86 15.76 6.12
N ARG A 66 4.61 15.91 5.65
CA ARG A 66 4.28 15.81 4.23
C ARG A 66 5.06 16.80 3.34
N PRO A 67 5.09 18.12 3.60
CA PRO A 67 5.87 19.05 2.79
C PRO A 67 7.39 18.81 2.93
N LEU A 68 7.87 18.53 4.15
CA LEU A 68 9.30 18.24 4.39
C LEU A 68 9.79 17.01 3.61
N TYR A 69 8.95 15.97 3.50
CA TYR A 69 9.28 14.80 2.73
C TYR A 69 9.37 15.13 1.23
N ALA A 70 8.35 15.80 0.68
CA ALA A 70 8.32 16.16 -0.74
C ALA A 70 9.47 17.08 -1.16
N GLU A 71 9.84 18.04 -0.31
CA GLU A 71 10.85 19.06 -0.65
C GLU A 71 12.29 18.62 -0.38
N ARG A 72 12.51 17.69 0.56
CA ARG A 72 13.86 17.41 1.08
C ARG A 72 14.18 15.92 1.23
N PHE A 73 13.29 15.13 1.82
CA PHE A 73 13.63 13.74 2.15
C PHE A 73 13.40 12.76 1.01
N PHE A 74 12.54 13.07 0.04
CA PHE A 74 12.29 12.23 -1.13
C PHE A 74 13.59 11.88 -1.88
N ALA A 75 14.50 12.84 -2.05
CA ALA A 75 15.78 12.63 -2.74
C ALA A 75 16.78 11.77 -1.95
N ALA A 76 16.55 11.57 -0.65
CA ALA A 76 17.40 10.79 0.24
C ALA A 76 16.76 9.45 0.65
N ASP A 77 15.54 9.15 0.18
CA ASP A 77 14.89 7.87 0.46
C ASP A 77 15.66 6.76 -0.28
N PRO A 78 16.22 5.76 0.44
CA PRO A 78 16.98 4.67 -0.17
C PRO A 78 16.08 3.68 -0.93
N ILE A 79 14.75 3.79 -0.81
CA ILE A 79 13.80 2.94 -1.51
C ILE A 79 13.48 3.57 -2.88
N PRO A 80 13.93 2.96 -3.99
CA PRO A 80 13.66 3.49 -5.30
C PRO A 80 12.26 3.05 -5.75
N TYR A 81 11.21 3.68 -5.20
CA TYR A 81 9.81 3.26 -5.38
C TYR A 81 9.40 3.00 -6.84
N PHE A 82 10.03 3.68 -7.82
CA PHE A 82 9.76 3.52 -9.25
C PHE A 82 10.69 2.53 -9.97
N GLU A 83 11.81 2.14 -9.36
CA GLU A 83 12.80 1.23 -9.94
C GLU A 83 12.81 -0.14 -9.26
N MET A 84 11.95 -0.36 -8.25
CA MET A 84 11.76 -1.67 -7.63
C MET A 84 11.31 -2.68 -8.70
N THR A 85 12.26 -3.50 -9.14
CA THR A 85 12.01 -4.68 -9.97
C THR A 85 11.52 -5.79 -9.03
N PRO A 86 10.38 -6.45 -9.30
CA PRO A 86 10.04 -7.65 -8.56
C PRO A 86 11.11 -8.71 -8.81
N GLY A 87 11.53 -9.38 -7.74
CA GLY A 87 12.27 -10.63 -7.84
C GLY A 87 11.41 -11.74 -8.44
#